data_AF-A0A101U1L1-F1
#
_entry.id   AF-A0A101U1L1-F1
#
_cell.length_a   1.000
_cell.length_b   1.000
_cell.length_c   1.000
_cell.angle_alpha   90.00
_cell.angle_beta   90.00
_cell.angle_gamma   90.00
#
_symmetry.space_group_name_H-M   'P 1'
#
loop_
_entity.id
_entity.type
_entity.pdbx_description
1 polymer ?
#
loop_
_entity_poly.entity_id
_entity_poly.type
_entity_poly.pdbx_seq_one_letter_code
_entity_poly.pdbx_strand_id
1 'polypeptide(L)'
;MAEVFRHFQYPTPPLAVYPAETIEAYRAFIARRRASRPGEQYRIPTEEAWDAFPAHVEKRKVSIGTCARAFGSPCIHEHACVGCSLLRPDPAQRARLAEIRDNLIARNAEAETEGWLGEIEGLQVTLAGAEEKLRRLDQGHGQHTALNLGVPTMRGDR
;
A
#
# COMPACT_ATOMS: atom_id res chain seq x y z
N MET A 1 15.47 44.28 -24.79
CA MET A 1 16.53 43.42 -25.38
C MET A 1 16.21 41.99 -24.97
N ALA A 2 15.67 41.25 -25.93
CA ALA A 2 15.13 39.92 -25.75
C ALA A 2 16.26 38.86 -25.69
N GLU A 3 15.90 37.73 -25.08
CA GLU A 3 16.56 36.42 -25.20
C GLU A 3 17.87 36.18 -24.44
N VAL A 4 17.74 35.85 -23.15
CA VAL A 4 18.68 34.99 -22.44
C VAL A 4 17.95 33.77 -21.88
N PHE A 5 17.28 33.03 -22.77
CA PHE A 5 16.91 31.64 -22.49
C PHE A 5 17.77 30.75 -23.39
N ARG A 6 18.92 30.31 -22.86
CA ARG A 6 19.68 29.23 -23.49
C ARG A 6 18.74 28.04 -23.60
N HIS A 7 18.59 27.52 -24.82
CA HIS A 7 18.00 26.21 -25.03
C HIS A 7 18.80 25.19 -24.21
N PHE A 8 18.26 24.75 -23.08
CA PHE A 8 18.78 23.59 -22.38
C PHE A 8 18.43 22.39 -23.24
N GLN A 9 19.36 21.99 -24.10
CA GLN A 9 19.20 20.83 -24.96
C GLN A 9 19.17 19.62 -24.03
N TYR A 10 17.97 19.11 -23.74
CA TYR A 10 17.84 17.85 -23.02
C TYR A 10 18.64 16.81 -23.80
N PRO A 11 19.65 16.16 -23.19
CA PRO A 11 20.30 15.04 -23.85
C PRO A 11 19.17 14.07 -24.22
N THR A 12 19.12 13.64 -25.48
CA THR A 12 18.18 12.63 -25.96
C THR A 12 18.08 11.55 -24.89
N PRO A 13 16.87 11.26 -24.35
CA PRO A 13 16.73 10.22 -23.34
C PRO A 13 17.38 8.96 -23.90
N PRO A 14 18.20 8.24 -23.12
CA PRO A 14 18.87 7.06 -23.64
C PRO A 14 17.80 6.13 -24.21
N LEU A 15 17.87 5.88 -25.52
CA LEU A 15 16.97 4.95 -26.17
C LEU A 15 17.37 3.58 -25.65
N ALA A 16 16.60 3.05 -24.69
CA ALA A 16 16.75 1.69 -24.23
C ALA A 16 16.32 0.75 -25.36
N VAL A 17 17.28 0.36 -26.20
CA VAL A 17 17.07 -0.65 -27.24
C VAL A 17 17.31 -2.01 -26.60
N TYR A 18 16.21 -2.72 -26.33
CA TYR A 18 16.26 -4.10 -25.85
C TYR A 18 16.41 -5.04 -27.04
N PRO A 19 17.29 -6.07 -26.95
CA PRO A 19 17.36 -7.10 -27.98
C PRO A 19 16.00 -7.79 -28.15
N ALA A 20 15.64 -8.13 -29.38
CA ALA A 20 14.34 -8.72 -29.71
C ALA A 20 14.11 -10.02 -28.93
N GLU A 21 15.15 -10.82 -28.79
CA GLU A 21 15.15 -12.07 -28.03
C GLU A 21 14.80 -11.86 -26.56
N THR A 22 15.15 -10.70 -25.96
CA THR A 22 14.80 -10.38 -24.57
C THR A 22 13.30 -10.13 -24.45
N ILE A 23 12.73 -9.39 -25.40
CA ILE A 23 11.29 -9.09 -25.45
C ILE A 23 10.50 -10.38 -25.69
N GLU A 24 10.96 -11.21 -26.63
CA GLU A 24 10.34 -12.49 -26.96
C GLU A 24 10.42 -13.49 -25.80
N ALA A 25 11.58 -13.60 -25.15
CA ALA A 25 11.75 -14.44 -23.97
C ALA A 25 10.83 -14.01 -22.83
N TYR A 26 10.70 -12.70 -22.58
CA TYR A 26 9.79 -12.16 -21.58
C TYR A 26 8.32 -12.45 -21.94
N ARG A 27 7.91 -12.21 -23.19
CA ARG A 27 6.54 -12.52 -23.65
C ARG A 27 6.23 -14.01 -23.52
N ALA A 28 7.17 -14.88 -23.90
CA ALA A 28 7.03 -16.32 -23.77
C ALA A 28 6.95 -16.75 -22.30
N PHE A 29 7.73 -16.12 -21.41
CA PHE A 29 7.64 -16.33 -19.97
C PHE A 29 6.26 -15.97 -19.42
N ILE A 30 5.72 -14.78 -19.78
CA ILE A 30 4.38 -14.37 -19.37
C ILE A 30 3.32 -15.32 -19.93
N ALA A 31 3.41 -15.72 -21.20
CA ALA A 31 2.49 -16.66 -21.82
C ALA A 31 2.46 -18.01 -21.10
N ARG A 32 3.63 -18.59 -20.79
CA ARG A 32 3.74 -19.84 -20.00
C ARG A 32 3.09 -19.71 -18.62
N ARG A 33 3.34 -18.60 -17.91
CA ARG A 33 2.71 -18.36 -16.60
C ARG A 33 1.19 -18.24 -16.71
N ARG A 34 0.68 -17.55 -17.74
CA ARG A 34 -0.77 -17.44 -17.97
C ARG A 34 -1.38 -18.81 -18.29
N ALA A 35 -0.72 -19.63 -19.10
CA ALA A 35 -1.18 -20.97 -19.44
C ALA A 35 -1.19 -21.93 -18.23
N SER A 36 -0.24 -21.81 -17.31
CA SER A 36 -0.20 -22.61 -16.07
C SER A 36 -1.24 -22.20 -15.03
N ARG A 37 -1.88 -21.04 -15.20
CA ARG A 37 -2.79 -20.49 -14.21
C ARG A 37 -4.18 -21.13 -14.42
N PRO A 38 -4.83 -21.65 -13.36
CA PRO A 38 -6.16 -22.25 -13.48
C PRO A 38 -7.15 -21.29 -14.16
N GLY A 39 -7.90 -21.80 -15.14
CA GLY A 39 -8.84 -21.02 -15.96
C GLY A 39 -9.87 -20.24 -15.15
N GLU A 40 -10.31 -20.78 -14.02
CA GLU A 40 -11.19 -20.12 -13.03
C GLU A 40 -10.72 -18.71 -12.62
N GLN A 41 -9.40 -18.46 -12.62
CA GLN A 41 -8.83 -17.17 -12.23
C GLN A 41 -8.93 -16.10 -13.33
N TYR A 42 -9.33 -16.48 -14.55
CA TYR A 42 -9.61 -15.58 -15.67
C TYR A 42 -11.12 -15.42 -15.92
N ARG A 43 -11.99 -15.93 -15.04
CA ARG A 43 -13.43 -15.76 -15.22
C ARG A 43 -13.76 -14.25 -15.27
N ILE A 44 -14.66 -13.89 -16.18
CA ILE A 44 -15.24 -12.56 -16.20
C ILE A 44 -16.09 -12.41 -14.93
N PRO A 45 -15.83 -11.42 -14.05
CA PRO A 45 -16.63 -11.23 -12.85
C PRO A 45 -18.09 -10.99 -13.22
N THR A 46 -19.02 -11.54 -12.45
CA THR A 46 -20.46 -11.29 -12.65
C THR A 46 -20.84 -9.90 -12.18
N GLU A 47 -22.00 -9.42 -12.58
CA GLU A 47 -22.52 -8.11 -12.19
C GLU A 47 -22.66 -8.00 -10.66
N GLU A 48 -23.12 -9.05 -9.98
CA GLU A 48 -23.21 -9.07 -8.51
C GLU A 48 -21.82 -8.98 -7.85
N ALA A 49 -20.80 -9.59 -8.47
CA ALA A 49 -19.43 -9.49 -7.99
C ALA A 49 -18.85 -8.08 -8.20
N TRP A 50 -19.23 -7.41 -9.29
CA TRP A 50 -18.90 -6.02 -9.55
C TRP A 50 -19.58 -5.08 -8.56
N ASP A 51 -20.86 -5.28 -8.26
CA ASP A 51 -21.59 -4.46 -7.28
C ASP A 51 -21.07 -4.66 -5.84
N ALA A 52 -20.62 -5.87 -5.51
CA ALA A 52 -20.01 -6.17 -4.22
C ALA A 52 -18.59 -5.57 -4.06
N PHE A 53 -17.92 -5.24 -5.16
CA PHE A 53 -16.52 -4.81 -5.14
C PHE A 53 -16.31 -3.42 -4.50
N PRO A 54 -17.04 -2.35 -4.87
CA PRO A 54 -16.98 -1.06 -4.18
C PRO A 54 -17.32 -1.20 -2.70
N ALA A 55 -18.32 -2.02 -2.38
CA ALA A 55 -18.69 -2.31 -1.00
C ALA A 55 -17.56 -2.96 -0.18
N HIS A 56 -16.59 -3.61 -0.80
CA HIS A 56 -15.47 -4.21 -0.08
C HIS A 56 -14.26 -3.27 0.02
N VAL A 57 -13.99 -2.52 -1.05
CA VAL A 57 -12.84 -1.62 -1.15
C VAL A 57 -13.11 -0.31 -0.39
N GLU A 58 -14.31 0.26 -0.52
CA GLU A 58 -14.67 1.50 0.16
C GLU A 58 -15.09 1.29 1.62
N LYS A 59 -15.68 0.12 1.97
CA LYS A 59 -16.27 -0.08 3.31
C LYS A 59 -15.33 -0.64 4.36
N ARG A 60 -14.10 -1.05 4.06
CA ARG A 60 -13.12 -1.37 5.13
C ARG A 60 -12.44 -0.11 5.68
N LYS A 61 -13.22 0.95 5.90
CA LYS A 61 -12.89 1.98 6.88
C LYS A 61 -12.94 1.32 8.25
N VAL A 62 -11.79 1.27 8.90
CA VAL A 62 -11.65 0.86 10.29
C VAL A 62 -11.37 2.12 11.12
N SER A 63 -11.38 1.98 12.45
CA SER A 63 -11.46 3.14 13.35
C SER A 63 -10.34 4.19 13.18
N ILE A 64 -9.16 3.83 12.67
CA ILE A 64 -8.02 4.73 12.47
C ILE A 64 -7.53 4.82 11.01
N GLY A 65 -8.28 4.29 10.05
CA GLY A 65 -7.88 4.33 8.63
C GLY A 65 -8.53 3.26 7.77
N THR A 66 -7.78 2.73 6.81
CA THR A 66 -8.28 1.77 5.83
C THR A 66 -7.47 0.48 5.84
N CYS A 67 -8.15 -0.67 5.83
CA CYS A 67 -7.50 -1.96 5.68
C CYS A 67 -7.19 -2.23 4.21
N ALA A 68 -5.91 -2.37 3.85
CA ALA A 68 -5.45 -2.63 2.48
C ALA A 68 -5.47 -4.13 2.09
N ARG A 69 -6.19 -4.96 2.85
CA ARG A 69 -6.30 -6.39 2.57
C ARG A 69 -7.14 -6.64 1.31
N ALA A 70 -6.74 -7.65 0.52
CA ALA A 70 -7.37 -7.96 -0.76
C ALA A 70 -8.83 -8.42 -0.62
N PHE A 71 -9.62 -8.17 -1.67
CA PHE A 71 -11.01 -8.61 -1.76
C PHE A 71 -11.18 -10.10 -1.43
N GLY A 72 -12.19 -10.42 -0.63
CA GLY A 72 -12.54 -11.80 -0.29
C GLY A 72 -11.57 -12.52 0.65
N SER A 73 -10.54 -11.85 1.18
CA SER A 73 -9.63 -12.48 2.14
C SER A 73 -10.02 -12.20 3.62
N PRO A 74 -10.05 -13.24 4.48
CA PRO A 74 -10.37 -13.07 5.89
C PRO A 74 -9.25 -12.33 6.64
N CYS A 75 -9.63 -11.65 7.72
CA CYS A 75 -8.68 -11.09 8.67
C CYS A 75 -8.85 -11.83 9.99
N ILE A 76 -7.78 -12.47 10.49
CA ILE A 76 -7.79 -13.07 11.84
C ILE A 76 -7.72 -12.00 12.95
N HIS A 77 -7.38 -10.76 12.57
CA HIS A 77 -7.15 -9.63 13.47
C HIS A 77 -8.34 -8.67 13.49
N GLU A 78 -9.57 -9.17 13.38
CA GLU A 78 -10.83 -8.43 13.15
C GLU A 78 -10.86 -7.02 13.81
N HIS A 79 -10.43 -6.92 15.08
CA HIS A 79 -10.35 -5.64 15.82
C HIS A 79 -8.93 -5.16 16.17
N ALA A 80 -7.89 -5.98 15.97
CA ALA A 80 -6.49 -5.65 16.29
C ALA A 80 -5.76 -4.92 15.13
N CYS A 81 -6.44 -3.99 14.47
CA CYS A 81 -5.93 -3.33 13.26
C CYS A 81 -4.66 -2.48 13.52
N VAL A 82 -4.47 -1.95 14.74
CA VAL A 82 -3.30 -1.13 15.11
C VAL A 82 -2.00 -1.91 14.97
N GLY A 83 -1.98 -3.21 15.28
CA GLY A 83 -0.81 -4.08 15.05
C GLY A 83 -0.65 -4.54 13.60
N CYS A 84 -1.74 -4.56 12.82
CA CYS A 84 -1.74 -5.13 11.48
C CYS A 84 -0.91 -4.32 10.48
N SER A 85 -0.03 -4.99 9.73
CA SER A 85 0.80 -4.37 8.68
C SER A 85 0.01 -3.87 7.47
N LEU A 86 -1.23 -4.33 7.31
CA LEU A 86 -2.11 -3.92 6.20
C LEU A 86 -2.99 -2.72 6.52
N LEU A 87 -2.98 -2.26 7.77
CA LEU A 87 -3.64 -1.01 8.11
C LEU A 87 -2.84 0.16 7.49
N ARG A 88 -3.51 0.93 6.63
CA ARG A 88 -3.06 2.24 6.18
C ARG A 88 -3.72 3.29 7.07
N PRO A 89 -2.98 3.93 7.99
CA PRO A 89 -3.57 4.91 8.88
C PRO A 89 -4.01 6.15 8.08
N ASP A 90 -5.16 6.70 8.44
CA ASP A 90 -5.62 7.98 7.90
C ASP A 90 -4.80 9.12 8.55
N PRO A 91 -4.13 9.99 7.77
CA PRO A 91 -3.44 11.17 8.28
C PRO A 91 -4.27 12.01 9.26
N ALA A 92 -5.59 12.15 9.03
CA ALA A 92 -6.48 12.91 9.90
C ALA A 92 -6.66 12.25 11.28
N GLN A 93 -6.37 10.96 11.41
CA GLN A 93 -6.46 10.18 12.65
C GLN A 93 -5.14 10.11 13.42
N ARG A 94 -4.10 10.86 13.01
CA ARG A 94 -2.78 10.85 13.68
C ARG A 94 -2.87 11.10 15.19
N ALA A 95 -3.65 12.10 15.61
CA ALA A 95 -3.81 12.45 17.01
C ALA A 95 -4.39 11.27 17.81
N ARG A 96 -5.45 10.65 17.29
CA ARG A 96 -6.06 9.45 17.87
C ARG A 96 -5.09 8.26 17.95
N LEU A 97 -4.24 8.08 16.94
CA LEU A 97 -3.21 7.04 16.96
C LEU A 97 -2.13 7.31 18.03
N ALA A 98 -1.79 8.58 18.29
CA ALA A 98 -0.89 8.96 19.38
C ALA A 98 -1.53 8.70 20.76
N GLU A 99 -2.82 8.99 20.93
CA GLU A 99 -3.56 8.64 22.15
C GLU A 99 -3.55 7.13 22.41
N ILE A 100 -3.75 6.31 21.36
CA ILE A 100 -3.67 4.85 21.46
C ILE A 100 -2.26 4.41 21.90
N ARG A 101 -1.20 4.98 21.32
CA ARG A 101 0.18 4.69 21.73
C ARG A 101 0.39 5.00 23.22
N ASP A 102 -0.03 6.18 23.67
CA ASP A 102 0.19 6.61 25.05
C ASP A 102 -0.61 5.73 26.04
N ASN A 103 -1.81 5.30 25.64
CA ASN A 103 -2.58 4.32 26.40
C ASN A 103 -1.87 2.95 26.48
N LEU A 104 -1.32 2.46 25.37
CA LEU A 104 -0.58 1.19 25.35
C LEU A 104 0.67 1.24 26.23
N ILE A 105 1.40 2.37 26.27
CA ILE A 105 2.53 2.56 27.18
C ILE A 105 2.07 2.46 28.64
N ALA A 106 0.98 3.15 28.99
CA ALA A 106 0.44 3.12 30.35
C ALA A 106 -0.07 1.72 30.75
N ARG A 107 -0.73 1.00 29.83
CA ARG A 107 -1.19 -0.38 30.05
C ARG A 107 -0.03 -1.35 30.18
N ASN A 108 1.05 -1.18 29.41
CA ASN A 108 2.22 -2.04 29.53
C ASN A 108 2.92 -1.84 30.90
N ALA A 109 3.07 -0.60 31.35
CA ALA A 109 3.64 -0.31 32.67
C ALA A 109 2.80 -0.87 33.84
N GLU A 110 1.47 -0.82 33.71
CA GLU A 110 0.57 -1.46 34.68
C GLU A 110 0.74 -2.99 34.66
N ALA A 111 0.74 -3.62 33.49
CA ALA A 111 0.92 -5.06 33.35
C ALA A 111 2.27 -5.53 33.92
N GLU A 112 3.34 -4.75 33.76
CA GLU A 112 4.64 -4.99 34.40
C GLU A 112 4.57 -4.92 35.93
N THR A 113 3.85 -3.93 36.46
CA THR A 113 3.69 -3.73 37.92
C THR A 113 2.87 -4.86 38.55
N GLU A 114 1.79 -5.27 37.89
CA GLU A 114 0.86 -6.31 38.35
C GLU A 114 1.33 -7.74 38.01
N GLY A 115 2.44 -7.88 37.28
CA GLY A 115 2.99 -9.18 36.89
C GLY A 115 2.15 -9.95 35.86
N TRP A 116 1.36 -9.25 35.02
CA TRP A 116 0.52 -9.84 33.98
C TRP A 116 1.32 -10.19 32.73
N LEU A 117 2.23 -11.14 32.86
CA LEU A 117 3.18 -11.52 31.81
C LEU A 117 2.50 -11.94 30.49
N GLY A 118 1.30 -12.52 30.54
CA GLY A 118 0.55 -12.93 29.36
C GLY A 118 0.01 -11.76 28.51
N GLU A 119 -0.18 -10.58 29.10
CA GLU A 119 -0.72 -9.40 28.41
C GLU A 119 0.38 -8.53 27.80
N ILE A 120 1.57 -8.52 28.44
CA ILE A 120 2.71 -7.68 28.05
C ILE A 120 3.10 -7.92 26.58
N GLU A 121 3.21 -9.17 26.13
CA GLU A 121 3.62 -9.47 24.75
C GLU A 121 2.64 -8.88 23.72
N GLY A 122 1.33 -9.06 23.94
CA GLY A 122 0.29 -8.53 23.04
C GLY A 122 0.27 -6.99 23.02
N LEU A 123 0.46 -6.36 24.17
CA LEU A 123 0.56 -4.90 24.31
C LEU A 123 1.79 -4.35 23.59
N GLN A 124 2.95 -4.98 23.75
CA GLN A 124 4.20 -4.58 23.09
C GLN A 124 4.12 -4.70 21.56
N VAL A 125 3.53 -5.79 21.04
CA VAL A 125 3.30 -5.94 19.59
C VAL A 125 2.40 -4.83 19.05
N THR A 126 1.34 -4.50 19.79
CA THR A 126 0.40 -3.44 19.38
C THR A 126 1.06 -2.06 19.46
N LEU A 127 1.88 -1.81 20.49
CA LEU A 127 2.63 -0.57 20.68
C LEU A 127 3.62 -0.35 19.53
N ALA A 128 4.44 -1.35 19.20
CA ALA A 128 5.36 -1.28 18.07
C ALA A 128 4.62 -1.00 16.74
N GLY A 129 3.45 -1.61 16.57
CA GLY A 129 2.56 -1.36 15.44
C GLY A 129 2.05 0.08 15.36
N ALA A 130 1.73 0.70 16.50
CA ALA A 130 1.29 2.09 16.60
C ALA A 130 2.44 3.08 16.32
N GLU A 131 3.61 2.86 16.91
CA GLU A 131 4.81 3.69 16.73
C GLU A 131 5.27 3.71 15.27
N GLU A 132 5.35 2.55 14.62
CA GLU A 132 5.74 2.46 13.21
C GLU A 132 4.76 3.21 12.31
N LYS A 133 3.46 3.15 12.61
CA LYS A 133 2.44 3.86 11.84
C LYS A 133 2.52 5.38 12.04
N LEU A 134 2.77 5.85 13.27
CA LEU A 134 3.03 7.27 13.54
C LEU A 134 4.27 7.76 12.80
N ARG A 135 5.38 7.00 12.87
CA ARG A 135 6.62 7.30 12.15
C ARG A 135 6.38 7.44 10.65
N ARG A 136 5.59 6.52 10.05
CA ARG A 136 5.23 6.61 8.63
C ARG A 136 4.39 7.84 8.30
N LEU A 137 3.41 8.18 9.15
CA LEU A 137 2.63 9.40 8.95
C LEU A 137 3.53 10.64 9.01
N ASP A 138 4.47 10.69 9.95
CA ASP A 138 5.40 11.82 10.11
C ASP A 138 6.35 11.96 8.92
N GLN A 139 6.78 10.84 8.33
CA GLN A 139 7.63 10.84 7.14
C GLN A 139 6.86 11.15 5.85
N GLY A 140 5.61 10.68 5.73
CA GLY A 140 4.79 10.79 4.52
C GLY A 140 4.24 12.19 4.24
N HIS A 141 4.11 13.05 5.26
CA HIS A 141 3.61 14.43 5.08
C HIS A 141 4.61 15.34 4.34
N GLY A 142 5.89 14.96 4.22
CA GLY A 142 6.93 15.78 3.59
C GLY A 142 7.33 15.43 2.16
N GLN A 143 6.97 14.25 1.62
CA GLN A 143 7.74 13.66 0.50
C GLN A 143 6.96 12.91 -0.59
N HIS A 144 5.62 12.97 -0.63
CA HIS A 144 4.93 12.52 -1.85
C HIS A 144 4.88 13.65 -2.88
N THR A 145 6.04 13.99 -3.45
CA THR A 145 6.05 14.67 -4.76
C THR A 145 5.41 13.68 -5.73
N ALA A 146 4.20 13.98 -6.20
CA ALA A 146 3.57 13.18 -7.23
C ALA A 146 4.52 13.16 -8.44
N LEU A 147 5.23 12.03 -8.63
CA LEU A 147 6.06 11.83 -9.80
C LEU A 147 5.10 11.72 -10.98
N ASN A 148 5.03 12.79 -11.78
CA ASN A 148 4.23 12.81 -12.98
C ASN A 148 4.89 11.87 -14.01
N LEU A 149 4.36 10.66 -14.13
CA LEU A 149 4.87 9.63 -15.05
C LEU A 149 4.46 9.89 -16.51
N GLY A 150 3.71 10.96 -16.79
CA GLY A 150 3.11 11.22 -18.10
C GLY A 150 2.01 10.22 -18.46
N VAL A 151 1.14 10.59 -19.39
CA VAL A 151 0.17 9.66 -20.00
C VAL A 151 0.90 8.90 -21.11
N PRO A 152 0.93 7.55 -21.11
CA PRO A 152 1.54 6.79 -22.19
C PRO A 152 0.82 7.06 -23.52
N THR A 153 1.51 7.69 -24.48
CA THR A 153 0.98 7.84 -25.84
C THR A 153 1.31 6.60 -26.65
N MET A 154 0.29 5.89 -27.11
CA MET A 154 0.45 4.78 -28.06
C MET A 154 1.00 5.35 -29.37
N ARG A 155 2.15 4.86 -29.83
CA ARG A 155 2.71 5.24 -31.13
C ARG A 155 1.83 4.62 -32.22
N GLY A 156 1.18 5.45 -33.03
CA GLY A 156 0.37 4.99 -34.16
C GLY A 156 1.24 4.25 -35.18
N ASP A 157 0.78 3.07 -35.60
CA ASP A 157 1.37 2.26 -36.65
C ASP A 157 1.41 3.07 -37.96
N ARG A 158 2.56 3.08 -38.63
CA ARG A 158 2.75 3.61 -39.99
C ARG A 158 3.10 2.47 -40.92
#